data_AF-A0A5T1RQE6-F1
#
_entry.id   AF-A0A5T1RQE6-F1
#
_cell.length_a   1.000
_cell.length_b   1.000
_cell.length_c   1.000
_cell.angle_alpha   90.00
_cell.angle_beta   90.00
_cell.angle_gamma   90.00
#
_symmetry.space_group_name_H-M   'P 1'
#
loop_
_entity.id
_entity.type
_entity.pdbx_description
1 polymer ?
#
loop_
_entity_poly.entity_id
_entity_poly.type
_entity_poly.pdbx_seq_one_letter_code
_entity_poly.pdbx_strand_id
1 'polypeptide(L)'
;KYLIMPRYLYFPIYIKLNKYFYFLYNTPSVAHMSYFLSALLNHKNIILIGQDLAYAKNGNSHPDDYQNSANYESQMYEHILTKAYGGKEEVKTHEAWIFFKQILEAMIIKYSITTYNCTEGGARIEGTIEKPFLWACENLLDK
;
A
#
# COMPACT_ATOMS: atom_id res chain seq x y z
N LYS A 1 -7.55 16.76 19.76
CA LYS A 1 -6.31 16.75 18.93
C LYS A 1 -5.47 15.59 19.45
N TYR A 2 -5.31 14.52 18.67
CA TYR A 2 -4.54 13.34 19.08
C TYR A 2 -3.10 13.45 18.56
N LEU A 3 -2.13 12.96 19.34
CA LEU A 3 -0.73 12.86 18.94
C LEU A 3 -0.39 11.38 18.78
N ILE A 4 -0.09 10.97 17.55
CA ILE A 4 0.40 9.61 17.29
C ILE A 4 1.86 9.57 17.69
N MET A 5 2.17 8.78 18.72
CA MET A 5 3.55 8.52 19.13
C MET A 5 3.93 7.09 18.76
N PRO A 6 5.08 6.87 18.10
CA PRO A 6 5.53 5.53 17.80
C PRO A 6 5.89 4.79 19.09
N ARG A 7 5.30 3.60 19.27
CA ARG A 7 5.63 2.71 20.38
C ARG A 7 6.77 1.78 19.96
N TYR A 8 7.89 1.87 20.67
CA TYR A 8 8.99 0.93 20.50
C TYR A 8 8.57 -0.46 21.02
N LEU A 9 8.55 -1.44 20.12
CA LEU A 9 8.40 -2.84 20.49
C LEU A 9 9.78 -3.42 20.82
N TYR A 10 9.88 -4.18 21.92
CA TYR A 10 11.13 -4.83 22.32
C TYR A 10 11.51 -6.03 21.45
N PHE A 11 10.53 -6.64 20.78
CA PHE A 11 10.72 -7.86 20.01
C PHE A 11 11.74 -7.72 18.85
N PRO A 12 11.69 -6.67 17.98
CA PRO A 12 12.71 -6.47 16.94
C PRO A 12 14.13 -6.27 17.47
N ILE A 13 14.26 -5.68 18.68
CA ILE A 13 15.56 -5.50 19.35
C ILE A 13 16.08 -6.86 19.84
N TYR A 14 15.20 -7.67 20.45
CA TYR A 14 15.53 -9.00 20.97
C TYR A 14 16.09 -9.93 19.89
N ILE A 15 15.43 -10.00 18.72
CA ILE A 15 15.91 -10.81 17.58
C ILE A 15 17.02 -10.13 16.76
N LYS A 16 17.56 -8.99 17.23
CA LYS A 16 18.64 -8.22 16.60
C LYS A 16 18.33 -7.81 15.15
N LEU A 17 17.06 -7.58 14.82
CA LEU A 17 16.65 -7.21 13.47
C LEU A 17 17.20 -5.84 13.05
N ASN A 18 17.36 -4.95 14.04
CA ASN A 18 17.98 -3.63 13.89
C ASN A 18 19.41 -3.68 13.34
N LYS A 19 20.14 -4.79 13.55
CA LYS A 19 21.49 -4.98 13.01
C LYS A 19 21.49 -5.06 11.47
N TYR A 20 20.41 -5.57 10.89
CA TYR A 20 20.34 -5.90 9.47
C TYR A 20 19.49 -4.93 8.66
N PHE A 21 18.39 -4.44 9.24
CA PHE A 21 17.39 -3.64 8.50
C PHE A 21 17.29 -2.18 8.95
N TYR A 22 18.28 -1.71 9.73
CA TYR A 22 18.13 -0.48 10.50
C TYR A 22 16.82 -0.51 11.31
N PHE A 23 16.45 0.59 11.94
CA PHE A 23 15.17 0.63 12.63
C PHE A 23 14.01 0.56 11.58
N LEU A 24 13.35 -0.60 11.40
CA LEU A 24 12.02 -0.81 10.76
C LEU A 24 10.86 -0.13 11.54
N TYR A 25 11.01 1.13 11.96
CA TYR A 25 10.04 1.81 12.82
C TYR A 25 9.47 2.98 12.01
N ASN A 26 8.18 3.26 12.18
CA ASN A 26 7.44 4.40 11.60
C ASN A 26 6.94 4.24 10.16
N THR A 27 6.59 3.03 9.76
CA THR A 27 5.74 2.86 8.59
C THR A 27 4.28 2.81 9.04
N PRO A 28 3.36 3.58 8.43
CA PRO A 28 2.00 3.73 8.94
C PRO A 28 1.09 2.52 8.63
N SER A 29 1.54 1.60 7.78
CA SER A 29 0.84 0.34 7.50
C SER A 29 1.83 -0.78 7.14
N VAL A 30 1.34 -2.01 7.12
CA VAL A 30 2.12 -3.21 6.75
C VAL A 30 2.66 -3.10 5.32
N ALA A 31 1.89 -2.54 4.38
CA ALA A 31 2.34 -2.36 3.00
C ALA A 31 3.59 -1.48 2.89
N HIS A 32 3.65 -0.38 3.66
CA HIS A 32 4.83 0.48 3.72
C HIS A 32 6.03 -0.23 4.35
N MET A 33 5.81 -1.04 5.40
CA MET A 33 6.87 -1.84 5.99
C MET A 33 7.45 -2.84 4.97
N SER A 34 6.60 -3.55 4.24
CA SER A 34 7.01 -4.49 3.20
C SER A 34 7.75 -3.79 2.06
N TYR A 35 7.31 -2.60 1.65
CA TYR A 35 8.01 -1.80 0.65
C TYR A 35 9.41 -1.41 1.15
N PHE A 36 9.50 -0.89 2.38
CA PHE A 36 10.78 -0.48 2.96
C PHE A 36 11.74 -1.65 3.08
N LEU A 37 11.25 -2.80 3.56
CA LEU A 37 12.05 -4.03 3.65
C LEU A 37 12.53 -4.48 2.26
N SER A 38 11.66 -4.44 1.25
CA SER A 38 12.02 -4.80 -0.12
C SER A 38 13.14 -3.91 -0.68
N ALA A 39 13.10 -2.62 -0.34
CA ALA A 39 14.15 -1.67 -0.69
C ALA A 39 15.48 -1.99 0.00
N LEU A 40 15.46 -2.30 1.30
CA LEU A 40 16.66 -2.69 2.04
C LEU A 40 17.28 -4.00 1.55
N LEU A 41 16.45 -4.89 1.00
CA LEU A 41 16.88 -6.14 0.38
C LEU A 41 17.37 -5.97 -1.08
N ASN A 42 17.40 -4.73 -1.59
CA ASN A 42 17.82 -4.40 -2.96
C ASN A 42 17.04 -5.15 -4.05
N HIS A 43 15.74 -5.37 -3.85
CA HIS A 43 14.89 -5.88 -4.92
C HIS A 43 14.83 -4.87 -6.07
N LYS A 44 14.92 -5.38 -7.30
CA LYS A 44 14.89 -4.55 -8.52
C LYS A 44 13.48 -4.10 -8.90
N ASN A 45 12.51 -4.98 -8.65
CA ASN A 45 11.11 -4.78 -8.97
C ASN A 45 10.27 -5.02 -7.72
N ILE A 46 9.24 -4.19 -7.51
CA ILE A 46 8.20 -4.39 -6.50
C ILE A 46 6.84 -4.44 -7.22
N ILE A 47 6.01 -5.42 -6.87
CA ILE A 47 4.66 -5.58 -7.45
C ILE A 47 3.64 -5.37 -6.33
N LEU A 48 2.79 -4.36 -6.47
CA LEU A 48 1.70 -4.06 -5.55
C LEU A 48 0.42 -4.77 -6.02
N ILE A 49 -0.10 -5.64 -5.17
CA ILE A 49 -1.35 -6.38 -5.36
C ILE A 49 -2.21 -6.20 -4.10
N GLY A 50 -3.51 -5.93 -4.29
CA GLY A 50 -4.44 -5.71 -3.18
C GLY A 50 -4.14 -4.43 -2.37
N GLN A 51 -3.49 -3.44 -3.00
CA GLN A 51 -3.37 -2.09 -2.45
C GLN A 51 -4.40 -1.20 -3.11
N ASP A 52 -5.68 -1.47 -2.82
CA ASP A 52 -6.80 -0.75 -3.45
C ASP A 52 -6.80 0.72 -3.05
N LEU A 53 -6.67 1.00 -1.74
CA LEU A 53 -6.73 2.37 -1.17
C LEU A 53 -7.98 3.15 -1.64
N ALA A 54 -9.04 2.41 -1.94
CA ALA A 54 -10.31 2.87 -2.47
C ALA A 54 -11.41 1.86 -2.13
N TYR A 55 -12.66 2.33 -2.10
CA TYR A 55 -13.82 1.47 -1.93
C TYR A 55 -14.11 0.72 -3.22
N ALA A 56 -14.66 -0.48 -3.10
CA ALA A 56 -15.20 -1.21 -4.24
C ALA A 56 -16.40 -0.47 -4.86
N LYS A 57 -16.76 -0.81 -6.11
CA LYS A 57 -17.90 -0.18 -6.82
C LYS A 57 -19.24 -0.30 -6.08
N ASN A 58 -19.41 -1.36 -5.31
CA ASN A 58 -20.59 -1.58 -4.46
C ASN A 58 -20.54 -0.83 -3.12
N GLY A 59 -19.45 -0.11 -2.83
CA GLY A 59 -19.24 0.64 -1.59
C GLY A 59 -18.59 -0.15 -0.45
N ASN A 60 -18.23 -1.42 -0.66
CA ASN A 60 -17.53 -2.22 0.34
C ASN A 60 -16.13 -1.63 0.58
N SER A 61 -15.70 -1.60 1.85
CA SER A 61 -14.36 -1.17 2.23
C SER A 61 -13.37 -2.33 2.38
N HIS A 62 -13.89 -3.55 2.53
CA HIS A 62 -13.10 -4.77 2.70
C HIS A 62 -13.62 -5.90 1.79
N PRO A 63 -12.82 -6.96 1.58
CA PRO A 63 -13.27 -8.18 0.90
C PRO A 63 -14.48 -8.83 1.59
N ASP A 64 -15.26 -9.60 0.82
CA ASP A 64 -16.52 -10.21 1.28
C ASP A 64 -16.34 -11.19 2.45
N ASP A 65 -15.18 -11.81 2.56
CA ASP A 65 -14.80 -12.78 3.59
C ASP A 65 -14.13 -12.15 4.83
N TYR A 66 -14.10 -10.82 4.93
CA TYR A 66 -13.52 -10.13 6.08
C TYR A 66 -14.27 -10.44 7.38
N GLN A 67 -13.53 -10.82 8.43
CA GLN A 67 -14.08 -11.27 9.71
C GLN A 67 -15.06 -10.27 10.35
N ASN A 68 -14.85 -8.95 10.16
CA ASN A 68 -15.70 -7.90 10.73
C ASN A 68 -16.72 -7.32 9.74
N SER A 69 -17.01 -8.02 8.63
CA SER A 69 -17.86 -7.65 7.48
C SER A 69 -17.23 -6.69 6.47
N ALA A 70 -17.58 -6.88 5.18
CA ALA A 70 -17.10 -6.07 4.05
C ALA A 70 -17.36 -4.55 4.18
N ASN A 71 -18.31 -4.16 5.03
CA ASN A 71 -18.76 -2.78 5.22
C ASN A 71 -18.27 -2.13 6.52
N TYR A 72 -17.34 -2.78 7.25
CA TYR A 72 -16.92 -2.35 8.59
C TYR A 72 -16.55 -0.87 8.69
N GLU A 73 -15.94 -0.31 7.64
CA GLU A 73 -15.49 1.10 7.61
C GLU A 73 -16.24 1.97 6.58
N SER A 74 -17.19 1.40 5.83
CA SER A 74 -17.80 2.07 4.66
C SER A 74 -18.54 3.37 4.97
N GLN A 75 -18.99 3.53 6.23
CA GLN A 75 -19.72 4.72 6.72
C GLN A 75 -18.91 5.53 7.73
N MET A 76 -17.69 5.09 8.08
CA MET A 76 -16.93 5.68 9.19
C MET A 76 -16.26 7.01 8.81
N TYR A 77 -15.93 7.18 7.54
CA TYR A 77 -15.20 8.33 7.03
C TYR A 77 -15.95 9.01 5.89
N GLU A 78 -15.70 10.31 5.71
CA GLU A 78 -16.16 11.05 4.53
C GLU A 78 -15.51 10.48 3.26
N HIS A 79 -16.32 10.32 2.22
CA HIS A 79 -15.85 9.81 0.93
C HIS A 79 -15.21 10.94 0.14
N ILE A 80 -13.96 10.74 -0.24
CA ILE A 80 -13.18 11.64 -1.10
C ILE A 80 -13.02 10.97 -2.46
N LEU A 81 -13.02 11.75 -3.54
CA LEU A 81 -12.71 11.23 -4.88
C LEU A 81 -11.21 11.35 -5.17
N THR A 82 -10.65 10.31 -5.78
CA THR A 82 -9.28 10.31 -6.28
C THR A 82 -9.20 9.58 -7.61
N LYS A 83 -8.12 9.79 -8.37
CA LYS A 83 -7.94 9.15 -9.67
C LYS A 83 -7.89 7.63 -9.49
N ALA A 84 -8.71 6.93 -10.27
CA ALA A 84 -8.67 5.49 -10.39
C ALA A 84 -7.41 5.04 -11.12
N TYR A 85 -7.03 3.78 -10.93
CA TYR A 85 -6.11 3.07 -11.81
C TYR A 85 -6.41 3.38 -13.29
N GLY A 86 -5.36 3.64 -14.08
CA GLY A 86 -5.47 4.03 -15.49
C GLY A 86 -5.72 5.52 -15.72
N GLY A 87 -5.98 6.30 -14.66
CA GLY A 87 -5.94 7.77 -14.65
C GLY A 87 -7.09 8.48 -15.36
N LYS A 88 -8.12 7.76 -15.81
CA LYS A 88 -9.28 8.32 -16.53
C LYS A 88 -10.53 8.46 -15.68
N GLU A 89 -10.76 7.51 -14.78
CA GLU A 89 -11.92 7.48 -13.90
C GLU A 89 -11.55 7.96 -12.50
N GLU A 90 -12.54 8.11 -11.64
CA GLU A 90 -12.37 8.39 -10.22
C GLU A 90 -12.94 7.26 -9.37
N VAL A 91 -12.29 7.00 -8.24
CA VAL A 91 -12.74 6.06 -7.22
C VAL A 91 -12.93 6.78 -5.90
N LYS A 92 -13.84 6.26 -5.08
CA LYS A 92 -14.05 6.77 -3.72
C LYS A 92 -12.97 6.23 -2.80
N THR A 93 -12.49 7.07 -1.90
CA THR A 93 -11.50 6.76 -0.88
C THR A 93 -11.78 7.58 0.38
N HIS A 94 -10.90 7.57 1.37
CA HIS A 94 -10.98 8.42 2.55
C HIS A 94 -9.60 8.91 3.00
N GLU A 95 -9.57 9.81 3.99
CA GLU A 95 -8.36 10.53 4.41
C GLU A 95 -7.16 9.63 4.78
N ALA A 96 -7.41 8.50 5.46
CA ALA A 96 -6.32 7.61 5.89
C ALA A 96 -5.72 6.84 4.71
N TRP A 97 -6.54 6.42 3.74
CA TRP A 97 -6.05 5.79 2.51
C TRP A 97 -5.31 6.78 1.61
N ILE A 98 -5.75 8.04 1.53
CA ILE A 98 -4.98 9.10 0.86
C ILE A 98 -3.62 9.30 1.53
N PHE A 99 -3.58 9.33 2.86
CA PHE A 99 -2.33 9.42 3.62
C PHE A 99 -1.40 8.23 3.34
N PHE A 100 -1.93 7.01 3.32
CA PHE A 100 -1.17 5.80 2.96
C PHE A 100 -0.65 5.87 1.52
N LYS A 101 -1.50 6.25 0.57
CA LYS A 101 -1.11 6.43 -0.83
C LYS A 101 0.06 7.40 -0.96
N GLN A 102 -0.02 8.57 -0.33
CA GLN A 102 1.02 9.60 -0.41
C GLN A 102 2.36 9.14 0.17
N ILE A 103 2.36 8.33 1.23
CA ILE A 103 3.59 7.78 1.81
C ILE A 103 4.18 6.71 0.89
N LEU A 104 3.38 5.83 0.29
CA LEU A 104 3.85 4.91 -0.74
C LEU A 104 4.49 5.66 -1.92
N GLU A 105 3.84 6.70 -2.45
CA GLU A 105 4.36 7.53 -3.53
C GLU A 105 5.71 8.17 -3.16
N ALA A 106 5.83 8.72 -1.95
CA ALA A 106 7.07 9.29 -1.45
C ALA A 106 8.19 8.24 -1.33
N MET A 107 7.86 7.01 -0.90
CA MET A 107 8.81 5.90 -0.83
C MET A 107 9.27 5.46 -2.22
N ILE A 108 8.36 5.38 -3.19
CA ILE A 108 8.69 5.04 -4.58
C ILE A 108 9.73 6.01 -5.14
N ILE A 109 9.51 7.31 -4.96
CA ILE A 109 10.46 8.35 -5.37
C ILE A 109 11.79 8.18 -4.64
N LYS A 110 11.76 8.07 -3.31
CA LYS A 110 12.97 8.01 -2.47
C LYS A 110 13.88 6.84 -2.80
N TYR A 111 13.32 5.65 -3.00
CA TYR A 111 14.10 4.44 -3.24
C TYR A 111 14.35 4.18 -4.72
N SER A 112 13.58 4.82 -5.62
CA SER A 112 13.76 4.71 -7.07
C SER A 112 13.75 3.26 -7.58
N ILE A 113 12.91 2.42 -6.97
CA ILE A 113 12.71 1.01 -7.34
C ILE A 113 11.57 0.94 -8.35
N THR A 114 11.76 0.18 -9.44
CA THR A 114 10.70 -0.04 -10.41
C THR A 114 9.52 -0.72 -9.73
N THR A 115 8.41 0.00 -9.60
CA THR A 115 7.24 -0.45 -8.86
C THR A 115 6.07 -0.58 -9.81
N TYR A 116 5.41 -1.74 -9.79
CA TYR A 116 4.22 -2.03 -10.57
C TYR A 116 2.99 -1.95 -9.68
N ASN A 117 1.96 -1.23 -10.13
CA ASN A 117 0.63 -1.33 -9.55
C ASN A 117 -0.18 -2.33 -10.37
N CYS A 118 -0.60 -3.42 -9.74
CA CYS A 118 -1.41 -4.48 -10.32
C CYS A 118 -2.78 -4.59 -9.64
N THR A 119 -3.29 -3.46 -9.12
CA THR A 119 -4.60 -3.40 -8.46
C THR A 119 -5.56 -2.54 -9.30
N GLU A 120 -6.17 -3.15 -10.33
CA GLU A 120 -6.93 -2.44 -11.36
C GLU A 120 -8.23 -1.78 -10.84
N GLY A 121 -8.77 -2.25 -9.72
CA GLY A 121 -9.95 -1.67 -9.07
C GLY A 121 -9.65 -0.50 -8.12
N GLY A 122 -8.37 -0.24 -7.86
CA GLY A 122 -7.92 0.68 -6.81
C GLY A 122 -7.68 2.11 -7.27
N ALA A 123 -7.19 2.91 -6.33
CA ALA A 123 -6.64 4.23 -6.58
C ALA A 123 -5.34 4.14 -7.40
N ARG A 124 -5.14 5.14 -8.25
CA ARG A 124 -3.86 5.36 -8.92
C ARG A 124 -2.80 5.72 -7.89
N ILE A 125 -1.64 5.07 -7.95
CA ILE A 125 -0.47 5.37 -7.11
C ILE A 125 0.60 5.95 -8.04
N GLU A 126 0.92 7.23 -7.89
CA GLU A 126 1.88 7.92 -8.75
C GLU A 126 3.31 7.37 -8.57
N GLY A 127 4.07 7.37 -9.67
CA GLY A 127 5.40 6.76 -9.71
C GLY A 127 5.41 5.25 -9.94
N THR A 128 4.24 4.59 -9.93
CA THR A 128 4.11 3.18 -10.33
C THR A 128 3.89 3.03 -11.83
N ILE A 129 4.21 1.85 -12.35
CA ILE A 129 3.83 1.39 -13.68
C ILE A 129 2.56 0.54 -13.52
N GLU A 130 1.46 0.99 -14.11
CA GLU A 130 0.20 0.25 -14.09
C GLU A 130 0.23 -0.91 -15.11
N LYS A 131 0.17 -2.14 -14.61
CA LYS A 131 0.06 -3.36 -15.42
C LYS A 131 -0.90 -4.36 -14.77
N PRO A 132 -1.64 -5.18 -15.53
CA PRO A 132 -2.40 -6.28 -14.95
C PRO A 132 -1.50 -7.26 -14.21
N PHE A 133 -2.02 -7.91 -13.16
CA PHE A 133 -1.22 -8.89 -12.40
C PHE A 133 -0.74 -10.05 -13.28
N LEU A 134 -1.58 -10.52 -14.21
CA LEU A 134 -1.21 -11.57 -15.17
C LEU A 134 0.02 -11.17 -16.01
N TRP A 135 0.09 -9.92 -16.47
CA TRP A 135 1.25 -9.42 -17.20
C TRP A 135 2.52 -9.49 -16.35
N ALA A 136 2.42 -9.14 -15.07
CA ALA A 136 3.57 -9.20 -14.15
C ALA A 136 4.03 -10.65 -13.94
N CYS A 137 3.10 -11.61 -13.83
CA CYS A 137 3.44 -13.04 -13.80
C CYS A 137 4.26 -13.45 -15.03
N GLU A 138 3.70 -13.21 -16.22
CA GLU A 138 4.27 -13.66 -17.50
C GLU A 138 5.61 -12.99 -17.86
N ASN A 139 5.86 -11.77 -17.36
CA ASN A 139 7.02 -10.97 -17.79
C ASN A 139 8.09 -10.77 -16.70
N LEU A 140 7.74 -10.94 -15.42
CA LEU A 140 8.65 -10.68 -14.30
C LEU A 140 8.89 -11.90 -13.40
N LEU A 141 7.96 -12.86 -13.38
CA LEU A 141 8.04 -14.03 -12.50
C LEU A 141 8.40 -15.31 -13.26
N ASP A 142 7.97 -15.42 -14.50
CA ASP A 142 8.35 -16.54 -15.37
C ASP A 142 9.82 -16.42 -15.78
N LYS A 143 10.54 -17.54 -15.64
CA LYS A 143 11.96 -17.68 -15.99
C LYS A 143 12.15 -18.00 -17.46
#